data_AF-A0A524L2V9-F1
#
_entry.id   AF-A0A524L2V9-F1
#
_cell.length_a   1.000
_cell.length_b   1.000
_cell.length_c   1.000
_cell.angle_alpha   90.00
_cell.angle_beta   90.00
_cell.angle_gamma   90.00
#
_symmetry.space_group_name_H-M   'P 1'
#
loop_
_entity.id
_entity.type
_entity.pdbx_description
1 polymer ?
#
loop_
_entity_poly.entity_id
_entity_poly.type
_entity_poly.pdbx_seq_one_letter_code
_entity_poly.pdbx_strand_id
1 'polypeptide(L)'
;MTFCTALWLVAALGPHQRERWGLRSVHRVNQLEAATWIAQHTEPGARVGSFNAGILSFFGRRTVVNLDGAVNVDALRARESGRVLEYVLEKRLGYLADFRSSLQGIGCAASPLAECEALALVGEPVPQFGGRVQILRVLPRAPPPSTGP
;
A
#
# COMPACT_ATOMS: atom_id res chain seq x y z
N MET A 1 14.21 44.28 40.56
CA MET A 1 14.89 42.98 40.70
C MET A 1 13.82 41.91 40.66
N THR A 2 13.73 40.91 39.78
CA THR A 2 14.48 40.49 38.58
C THR A 2 13.55 39.45 37.93
N PHE A 3 12.91 39.77 36.81
CA PHE A 3 12.20 38.79 35.96
C PHE A 3 13.15 38.45 34.81
N CYS A 4 13.83 37.30 34.79
CA CYS A 4 14.40 36.73 33.55
C CYS A 4 15.10 35.36 33.72
N THR A 5 14.40 34.33 34.19
CA THR A 5 14.99 32.97 34.25
C THR A 5 14.19 31.87 33.55
N ALA A 6 13.10 32.20 32.85
CA ALA A 6 12.29 31.18 32.15
C ALA A 6 12.62 31.00 30.65
N LEU A 7 13.38 31.90 30.02
CA LEU A 7 13.60 31.85 28.56
C LEU A 7 14.72 30.89 28.10
N TRP A 8 15.54 30.37 29.01
CA TRP A 8 16.73 29.58 28.63
C TRP A 8 16.50 28.08 28.46
N LEU A 9 15.33 27.55 28.86
CA LEU A 9 15.04 26.11 28.68
C LEU A 9 14.60 25.76 27.25
N VAL A 10 14.10 26.72 26.46
CA VAL A 10 13.71 26.48 25.06
C VAL A 10 14.92 26.49 24.12
N ALA A 11 15.99 27.22 24.46
CA ALA A 11 17.22 27.30 23.66
C ALA A 11 18.13 26.08 23.79
N ALA A 12 17.97 25.27 24.86
CA ALA A 12 18.75 24.05 25.07
C ALA A 12 18.28 22.86 24.20
N LEU A 13 17.11 22.97 23.55
CA LEU A 13 16.73 22.08 22.46
C LEU A 13 17.45 22.57 21.19
N GLY A 14 18.74 22.24 21.08
CA GLY A 14 19.54 22.55 19.90
C GLY A 14 18.87 22.10 18.60
N PRO A 15 19.26 22.62 17.43
CA PRO A 15 18.63 22.35 16.13
C PRO A 15 18.39 20.85 15.86
N HIS A 16 19.24 19.98 16.43
CA HIS A 16 19.10 18.52 16.43
C HIS A 16 17.79 17.96 17.03
N GLN A 17 17.17 18.66 18.00
CA GLN A 17 15.89 18.27 18.60
C GLN A 17 14.69 18.69 17.75
N ARG A 18 14.83 19.76 16.93
CA ARG A 18 13.77 20.20 15.99
C ARG A 18 13.62 19.23 14.82
N GLU A 19 14.72 18.66 14.34
CA GLU A 19 14.70 17.62 13.30
C GLU A 19 14.10 16.30 13.80
N ARG A 20 14.32 15.94 15.07
CA ARG A 20 13.73 14.73 15.70
C ARG A 20 12.20 14.72 15.74
N TRP A 21 11.56 15.89 15.70
CA TRP A 21 10.09 16.05 15.67
C TRP A 21 9.58 16.33 14.24
N GLY A 22 10.48 16.57 13.29
CA GLY A 22 10.21 16.75 11.87
C GLY A 22 10.25 15.46 11.04
N LEU A 23 10.53 14.31 11.65
CA LEU A 23 10.57 13.01 10.97
C LEU A 23 9.15 12.52 10.61
N ARG A 24 8.54 13.14 9.62
CA ARG A 24 7.41 12.52 8.90
C ARG A 24 7.98 11.30 8.19
N SER A 25 7.49 10.11 8.57
CA SER A 25 7.74 8.92 7.76
C SER A 25 7.00 9.10 6.44
N VAL A 26 7.72 9.59 5.40
CA VAL A 26 7.15 9.82 4.05
C VAL A 26 6.44 8.57 3.55
N HIS A 27 6.98 7.38 3.84
CA HIS A 27 6.33 6.10 3.59
C HIS A 27 4.90 6.01 4.18
N ARG A 28 4.72 6.35 5.47
CA ARG A 28 3.40 6.33 6.12
C ARG A 28 2.47 7.44 5.60
N VAL A 29 3.02 8.62 5.30
CA VAL A 29 2.25 9.72 4.70
C VAL A 29 1.71 9.31 3.33
N ASN A 30 2.56 8.74 2.47
CA ASN A 30 2.13 8.25 1.17
C ASN A 30 1.06 7.15 1.27
N GLN A 31 1.14 6.27 2.28
CA GLN A 31 0.09 5.28 2.51
C GLN A 31 -1.24 5.91 2.93
N LEU A 32 -1.21 6.98 3.73
CA LEU A 32 -2.42 7.72 4.10
C LEU A 32 -3.04 8.45 2.89
N GLU A 33 -2.19 9.04 2.05
CA GLU A 33 -2.61 9.65 0.79
C GLU A 33 -3.18 8.61 -0.17
N ALA A 34 -2.57 7.43 -0.27
CA ALA A 34 -3.08 6.31 -1.06
C ALA A 34 -4.42 5.81 -0.53
N ALA A 35 -4.59 5.70 0.79
CA ALA A 35 -5.87 5.37 1.41
C ALA A 35 -6.95 6.39 1.02
N THR A 36 -6.63 7.69 1.10
CA THR A 36 -7.53 8.77 0.70
C THR A 36 -7.88 8.69 -0.78
N TRP A 37 -6.90 8.43 -1.64
CA TRP A 37 -7.10 8.24 -3.07
C TRP A 37 -8.07 7.10 -3.36
N ILE A 38 -7.87 5.92 -2.75
CA ILE A 38 -8.75 4.75 -2.90
C ILE A 38 -10.18 5.08 -2.48
N ALA A 39 -10.34 5.78 -1.34
CA ALA A 39 -11.66 6.14 -0.82
C ALA A 39 -12.45 7.02 -1.79
N GLN A 40 -11.76 7.86 -2.57
CA GLN A 40 -12.33 8.85 -3.49
C GLN A 40 -12.52 8.31 -4.92
N HIS A 41 -11.69 7.36 -5.37
CA HIS A 41 -11.59 6.98 -6.79
C HIS A 41 -11.97 5.53 -7.09
N THR A 42 -12.35 4.74 -6.09
CA THR A 42 -12.84 3.36 -6.28
C THR A 42 -14.30 3.23 -5.85
N GLU A 43 -15.00 2.21 -6.32
CA GLU A 43 -16.38 1.94 -5.92
C GLU A 43 -16.49 1.60 -4.41
N PRO A 44 -17.59 1.94 -3.70
CA PRO A 44 -17.71 1.72 -2.25
C PRO A 44 -17.49 0.28 -1.78
N GLY A 45 -17.81 -0.70 -2.62
CA GLY A 45 -17.59 -2.13 -2.36
C GLY A 45 -16.22 -2.66 -2.78
N ALA A 46 -15.30 -1.80 -3.24
CA ALA A 46 -14.00 -2.22 -3.73
C ALA A 46 -13.22 -2.99 -2.66
N ARG A 47 -12.52 -4.03 -3.12
CA ARG A 47 -11.61 -4.84 -2.31
C ARG A 47 -10.18 -4.63 -2.78
N VAL A 48 -9.30 -4.28 -1.85
CA VAL A 48 -7.92 -3.87 -2.13
C VAL A 48 -6.94 -4.84 -1.48
N GLY A 49 -5.98 -5.36 -2.24
CA GLY A 49 -4.83 -6.07 -1.70
C GLY A 49 -3.68 -5.11 -1.39
N SER A 50 -3.00 -5.30 -0.27
CA SER A 50 -1.81 -4.53 0.11
C SER A 50 -0.88 -5.39 0.96
N PHE A 51 0.44 -5.19 0.88
CA PHE A 51 1.40 -5.83 1.79
C PHE A 51 1.62 -5.01 3.06
N ASN A 52 1.17 -3.75 3.07
CA ASN A 52 1.18 -2.87 4.23
C ASN A 52 -0.23 -2.31 4.49
N ALA A 53 -1.15 -3.21 4.85
CA ALA A 53 -2.57 -2.90 4.87
C ALA A 53 -3.03 -1.96 5.99
N GLY A 54 -2.25 -1.71 7.04
CA GLY A 54 -2.73 -1.05 8.27
C GLY A 54 -3.37 0.33 8.05
N ILE A 55 -2.61 1.28 7.49
CA ILE A 55 -3.10 2.64 7.23
C ILE A 55 -4.22 2.63 6.19
N LEU A 56 -4.06 1.83 5.13
CA LEU A 56 -5.06 1.70 4.07
C LEU A 56 -6.39 1.16 4.60
N SER A 57 -6.37 0.16 5.48
CA SER A 57 -7.56 -0.45 6.08
C SER A 57 -8.34 0.56 6.93
N PHE A 58 -7.61 1.39 7.69
CA PHE A 58 -8.24 2.34 8.62
C PHE A 58 -8.81 3.56 7.89
N PHE A 59 -8.05 4.18 6.99
CA PHE A 59 -8.44 5.45 6.35
C PHE A 59 -9.11 5.27 4.99
N GLY A 60 -8.91 4.14 4.30
CA GLY A 60 -9.32 3.96 2.91
C GLY A 60 -10.80 3.68 2.70
N ARG A 61 -11.55 3.40 3.79
CA ARG A 61 -13.00 3.12 3.75
C ARG A 61 -13.38 2.06 2.69
N ARG A 62 -12.49 1.10 2.46
CA ARG A 62 -12.65 -0.07 1.59
C ARG A 62 -12.24 -1.31 2.36
N THR A 63 -12.66 -2.47 1.86
CA THR A 63 -12.14 -3.73 2.39
C THR A 63 -10.70 -3.89 1.92
N VAL A 64 -9.74 -3.85 2.84
CA VAL A 64 -8.32 -4.06 2.54
C VAL A 64 -7.88 -5.40 3.10
N VAL A 65 -7.25 -6.23 2.26
CA VAL A 65 -6.74 -7.55 2.61
C VAL A 65 -5.22 -7.49 2.64
N ASN A 66 -4.63 -7.86 3.77
CA ASN A 66 -3.19 -7.93 3.90
C ASN A 66 -2.63 -9.16 3.17
N LEU A 67 -1.64 -8.93 2.30
CA LEU A 67 -1.01 -9.94 1.42
C LEU A 67 0.32 -10.46 1.96
N ASP A 68 0.90 -9.82 2.99
CA ASP A 68 2.19 -10.24 3.57
C ASP A 68 2.11 -11.49 4.46
N GLY A 69 0.90 -11.81 4.95
CA GLY A 69 0.63 -12.92 5.85
C GLY A 69 0.58 -12.58 7.34
N ALA A 70 0.82 -11.33 7.75
CA ALA A 70 0.94 -10.94 9.16
C ALA A 70 -0.31 -11.22 9.99
N VAL A 71 -1.49 -11.13 9.35
CA VAL A 71 -2.81 -11.40 9.98
C VAL A 71 -3.66 -12.34 9.12
N ASN A 72 -3.10 -12.91 8.05
CA ASN A 72 -3.84 -13.71 7.09
C ASN A 72 -3.02 -14.92 6.64
N VAL A 73 -3.27 -16.07 7.26
CA VAL A 73 -2.52 -17.31 6.97
C VAL A 73 -2.70 -17.80 5.53
N ASP A 74 -3.86 -17.57 4.91
CA ASP A 74 -4.09 -17.98 3.52
C ASP A 74 -3.25 -17.13 2.56
N ALA A 75 -3.13 -15.83 2.83
CA ALA A 75 -2.24 -14.95 2.08
C ALA A 75 -0.76 -15.35 2.26
N LEU A 76 -0.36 -15.74 3.48
CA LEU A 76 0.99 -16.25 3.73
C LEU A 76 1.28 -17.48 2.87
N ARG A 77 0.38 -18.47 2.87
CA ARG A 77 0.52 -19.70 2.07
C ARG A 77 0.56 -19.40 0.57
N ALA A 78 -0.26 -18.48 0.09
CA ALA A 78 -0.23 -18.04 -1.30
C ALA A 78 1.12 -17.41 -1.65
N ARG A 79 1.67 -16.58 -0.75
CA ARG A 79 2.99 -15.95 -0.93
C ARG A 79 4.13 -16.96 -0.94
N GLU A 80 4.14 -17.90 -0.01
CA GLU A 80 5.15 -18.96 0.09
C GLU A 80 5.11 -19.92 -1.10
N SER A 81 3.93 -20.15 -1.69
CA SER A 81 3.77 -20.98 -2.89
C SER A 81 3.89 -20.21 -4.21
N GLY A 82 4.18 -18.90 -4.19
CA GLY A 82 4.29 -18.08 -5.39
C GLY A 82 2.96 -17.87 -6.14
N ARG A 83 1.82 -18.02 -5.47
CA ARG A 83 0.46 -17.95 -6.02
C ARG A 83 -0.35 -16.75 -5.54
N VAL A 84 0.32 -15.61 -5.36
CA VAL A 84 -0.33 -14.39 -4.81
C VAL A 84 -1.38 -13.85 -5.76
N LEU A 85 -1.15 -13.88 -7.09
CA LEU A 85 -2.12 -13.38 -8.06
C LEU A 85 -3.38 -14.26 -8.12
N GLU A 86 -3.23 -15.57 -8.06
CA GLU A 86 -4.34 -16.52 -7.95
C GLU A 86 -5.17 -16.20 -6.71
N TYR A 87 -4.51 -16.00 -5.56
CA TYR A 87 -5.18 -15.61 -4.33
C TYR A 87 -5.90 -14.26 -4.44
N VAL A 88 -5.29 -13.27 -5.11
CA VAL A 88 -5.91 -11.96 -5.41
C VAL A 88 -7.20 -12.16 -6.23
N LEU A 89 -7.18 -13.02 -7.23
CA LEU A 89 -8.35 -13.34 -8.07
C LEU A 89 -9.42 -14.12 -7.30
N GLU A 90 -9.03 -15.18 -6.57
CA GLU A 90 -9.92 -16.01 -5.74
C GLU A 90 -10.66 -15.17 -4.70
N LYS A 91 -9.96 -14.24 -4.04
CA LYS A 91 -10.54 -13.32 -3.05
C LYS A 91 -11.21 -12.09 -3.68
N ARG A 92 -11.23 -11.99 -5.02
CA ARG A 92 -11.85 -10.90 -5.79
C ARG A 92 -11.32 -9.53 -5.37
N LEU A 93 -10.01 -9.41 -5.23
CA LEU A 93 -9.33 -8.15 -4.95
C LEU A 93 -9.17 -7.39 -6.26
N GLY A 94 -10.08 -6.45 -6.53
CA GLY A 94 -10.12 -5.68 -7.77
C GLY A 94 -9.03 -4.61 -7.87
N TYR A 95 -8.37 -4.29 -6.75
CA TYR A 95 -7.28 -3.31 -6.70
C TYR A 95 -6.11 -3.82 -5.88
N LEU A 96 -4.93 -3.30 -6.20
CA LEU A 96 -3.70 -3.46 -5.42
C LEU A 96 -3.17 -2.07 -5.08
N ALA A 97 -2.70 -1.88 -3.86
CA ALA A 97 -2.17 -0.60 -3.41
C ALA A 97 -0.97 -0.80 -2.48
N ASP A 98 0.23 -0.57 -3.03
CA ASP A 98 1.48 -0.58 -2.27
C ASP A 98 2.63 0.03 -3.07
N PHE A 99 3.79 0.13 -2.45
CA PHE A 99 5.02 0.49 -3.14
C PHE A 99 5.46 -0.59 -4.14
N ARG A 100 6.16 -0.17 -5.20
CA ARG A 100 6.70 -1.07 -6.23
C ARG A 100 7.50 -2.24 -5.64
N SER A 101 8.33 -1.98 -4.64
CA SER A 101 9.14 -3.01 -3.96
C SER A 101 8.32 -4.12 -3.28
N SER A 102 7.05 -3.86 -2.96
CA SER A 102 6.13 -4.86 -2.40
C SER A 102 5.28 -5.51 -3.49
N LEU A 103 4.89 -4.76 -4.52
CA LEU A 103 4.11 -5.29 -5.64
C LEU A 103 4.94 -6.11 -6.63
N GLN A 104 6.28 -5.94 -6.64
CA GLN A 104 7.18 -6.78 -7.42
C GLN A 104 7.04 -8.24 -6.95
N GLY A 105 6.64 -9.13 -7.84
CA GLY A 105 6.40 -10.55 -7.51
C GLY A 105 4.93 -10.95 -7.40
N ILE A 106 3.96 -10.04 -7.53
CA ILE A 106 2.56 -10.44 -7.71
C ILE A 106 2.39 -11.26 -9.00
N GLY A 107 3.15 -10.94 -10.06
CA GLY A 107 3.12 -11.68 -11.33
C GLY A 107 2.21 -11.08 -12.41
N CYS A 108 1.62 -9.90 -12.20
CA CYS A 108 0.73 -9.27 -13.17
C CYS A 108 1.30 -9.11 -14.59
N ALA A 109 2.59 -8.77 -14.73
CA ALA A 109 3.19 -8.46 -16.03
C ALA A 109 3.37 -9.69 -16.94
N ALA A 110 3.45 -10.89 -16.37
CA ALA A 110 3.74 -12.14 -17.08
C ALA A 110 2.58 -13.15 -16.98
N SER A 111 1.45 -12.78 -16.38
CA SER A 111 0.40 -13.73 -16.05
C SER A 111 -0.56 -13.98 -17.22
N PRO A 112 -0.91 -15.25 -17.50
CA PRO A 112 -2.04 -15.55 -18.38
C PRO A 112 -3.40 -15.32 -17.70
N LEU A 113 -3.46 -15.17 -16.37
CA LEU A 113 -4.70 -15.11 -15.60
C LEU A 113 -5.31 -13.72 -15.50
N ALA A 114 -4.47 -12.68 -15.47
CA ALA A 114 -4.92 -11.31 -15.27
C ALA A 114 -3.87 -10.29 -15.71
N GLU A 115 -4.34 -9.09 -16.00
CA GLU A 115 -3.53 -7.89 -16.22
C GLU A 115 -3.69 -6.93 -15.05
N CYS A 116 -2.68 -6.12 -14.79
CA CYS A 116 -2.76 -5.05 -13.79
C CYS A 116 -2.50 -3.71 -14.46
N GLU A 117 -3.54 -2.88 -14.48
CA GLU A 117 -3.52 -1.54 -15.04
C GLU A 117 -3.11 -0.54 -13.95
N ALA A 118 -2.09 0.27 -14.19
CA ALA A 118 -1.71 1.33 -13.24
C ALA A 118 -2.66 2.51 -13.34
N LEU A 119 -3.38 2.80 -12.26
CA LEU A 119 -4.32 3.93 -12.19
C LEU A 119 -3.68 5.20 -11.63
N ALA A 120 -2.76 5.06 -10.67
CA ALA A 120 -2.14 6.21 -10.01
C ALA A 120 -0.77 5.88 -9.38
N LEU A 121 0.05 6.93 -9.26
CA LEU A 121 1.24 6.98 -8.42
C LEU A 121 1.01 8.05 -7.33
N VAL A 122 0.94 7.64 -6.07
CA VAL A 122 0.51 8.50 -4.96
C VAL A 122 1.67 8.84 -4.02
N GLY A 123 1.73 10.11 -3.64
CA GLY A 123 2.69 10.68 -2.70
C GLY A 123 4.07 10.97 -3.27
N GLU A 124 5.03 11.21 -2.38
CA GLU A 124 6.40 11.58 -2.74
C GLU A 124 7.27 10.35 -3.05
N PRO A 125 8.27 10.43 -3.94
CA PRO A 125 9.12 9.30 -4.24
C PRO A 125 9.95 8.90 -3.00
N VAL A 126 9.92 7.61 -2.66
CA VAL A 126 10.76 7.01 -1.62
C VAL A 126 11.62 5.92 -2.27
N PRO A 127 12.84 6.23 -2.74
CA PRO A 127 13.64 5.33 -3.58
C PRO A 127 13.86 3.93 -3.00
N GLN A 128 14.05 3.82 -1.69
CA GLN A 128 14.24 2.52 -1.00
C GLN A 128 13.02 1.58 -1.10
N PHE A 129 11.85 2.10 -1.44
CA PHE A 129 10.64 1.31 -1.68
C PHE A 129 10.27 1.21 -3.16
N GLY A 130 11.13 1.69 -4.07
CA GLY A 130 10.88 1.66 -5.51
C GLY A 130 10.01 2.81 -6.01
N GLY A 131 9.98 3.94 -5.29
CA GLY A 131 9.34 5.18 -5.72
C GLY A 131 8.09 5.53 -4.91
N ARG A 132 6.97 5.74 -5.59
CA ARG A 132 5.68 6.13 -5.00
C ARG A 132 4.79 4.91 -4.73
N VAL A 133 3.73 5.09 -3.96
CA VAL A 133 2.68 4.05 -3.83
C VAL A 133 2.00 3.92 -5.19
N GLN A 134 1.86 2.71 -5.69
CA GLN A 134 1.14 2.42 -6.93
C GLN A 134 -0.25 1.95 -6.59
N ILE A 135 -1.26 2.49 -7.29
CA ILE A 135 -2.61 1.94 -7.29
C ILE A 135 -2.82 1.23 -8.61
N LEU A 136 -3.06 -0.08 -8.55
CA LEU A 136 -3.30 -0.90 -9.73
C LEU A 136 -4.73 -1.43 -9.71
N ARG A 137 -5.38 -1.50 -10.85
CA ARG A 137 -6.62 -2.27 -11.07
C ARG A 137 -6.27 -3.64 -11.60
N VAL A 138 -6.86 -4.68 -11.01
CA VAL A 138 -6.70 -6.06 -11.44
C VAL A 138 -7.82 -6.39 -12.43
N LEU A 139 -7.45 -6.80 -13.63
CA LEU A 139 -8.34 -7.17 -14.71
C LEU A 139 -8.19 -8.67 -15.00
N PRO A 140 -9.10 -9.52 -14.49
CA PRO A 140 -9.07 -10.94 -14.83
C PRO A 140 -9.19 -11.13 -16.33
N ARG A 141 -8.34 -11.98 -16.91
CA ARG A 141 -8.50 -12.41 -18.29
C ARG A 141 -9.63 -13.43 -18.34
N ALA A 142 -10.45 -13.37 -19.40
CA ALA A 142 -11.42 -14.42 -19.64
C ALA A 142 -10.68 -15.78 -19.72
N PRO A 143 -11.22 -16.85 -19.13
CA PRO A 143 -10.65 -18.17 -19.35
C PRO A 143 -10.62 -18.44 -20.87
N PRO A 144 -9.56 -19.10 -21.39
CA PRO A 144 -9.58 -19.53 -22.78
C PRO A 144 -10.84 -20.35 -23.03
N PRO A 145 -11.49 -20.23 -24.20
CA PRO A 145 -12.66 -21.02 -24.52
C PRO A 145 -12.34 -22.49 -24.27
N SER A 146 -13.20 -23.18 -23.52
CA SER A 146 -13.01 -24.61 -23.28
C SER A 146 -12.98 -25.32 -24.62
N THR A 147 -11.84 -25.87 -24.99
CA THR A 147 -11.80 -26.93 -26.01
C THR A 147 -12.51 -28.12 -25.39
N GLY A 148 -13.82 -28.19 -25.59
CA GLY A 148 -14.63 -29.35 -25.19
C GLY A 148 -14.11 -30.61 -25.90
N PRO A 149 -14.37 -31.79 -25.31
CA PRO A 149 -14.05 -33.07 -25.94
C PRO A 149 -14.78 -33.27 -27.28
#